data_AF-C5KFC9-F1
#
_entry.id   AF-C5KFC9-F1
#
_cell.length_a   1.000
_cell.length_b   1.000
_cell.length_c   1.000
_cell.angle_alpha   90.00
_cell.angle_beta   90.00
_cell.angle_gamma   90.00
#
_symmetry.space_group_name_H-M   'P 1'
#
loop_
_entity.id
_entity.type
_entity.pdbx_description
1 polymer ?
#
loop_
_entity_poly.entity_id
_entity_poly.type
_entity_poly.pdbx_seq_one_letter_code
_entity_poly.pdbx_strand_id
1 'polypeptide(L)'
;FCTLRSRLRCEVIESEENNKVLGIHRVLNECLIARGCLSAFHKFDFYVDGQLMTQYQADGLIIATPSGSSAYSMAAGGSLVAPNVPCILVTPIAPHGLSQRPLILPAGATIEVGIPTDSRTLPIASFDGATNIVLDRGSRVRITTS
;
A
#
# COMPACT_ATOMS: atom_id res chain seq x y z
N PHE A 1 -3.90 -21.77 19.07
CA PHE A 1 -4.67 -21.13 17.98
C PHE A 1 -4.25 -19.68 17.68
N CYS A 2 -3.12 -19.18 18.20
CA CYS A 2 -2.68 -17.78 18.04
C CYS A 2 -1.17 -17.70 17.80
N THR A 3 -0.65 -18.23 16.68
CA THR A 3 0.81 -18.23 16.42
C THR A 3 1.24 -17.88 15.00
N LEU A 4 0.32 -17.67 14.05
CA LEU A 4 0.69 -17.27 12.67
C LEU A 4 -0.12 -16.04 12.26
N ARG A 5 0.27 -14.87 12.78
CA ARG A 5 -0.15 -13.59 12.19
C ARG A 5 0.95 -13.17 11.23
N SER A 6 0.63 -13.11 9.94
CA SER A 6 1.54 -12.53 8.95
C SER A 6 1.75 -11.04 9.24
N ARG A 7 2.95 -10.55 8.91
CA ARG A 7 3.28 -9.13 8.94
C ARG A 7 3.67 -8.69 7.56
N LEU A 8 3.47 -7.41 7.24
CA LEU A 8 4.09 -6.82 6.07
C LEU A 8 5.37 -6.13 6.51
N ARG A 9 6.41 -6.31 5.71
CA ARG A 9 7.62 -5.50 5.73
C ARG A 9 7.47 -4.43 4.66
N CYS A 10 7.53 -3.18 5.06
CA CYS A 10 7.41 -2.02 4.19
C CYS A 10 8.72 -1.26 4.17
N GLU A 11 9.31 -1.08 3.00
CA GLU A 11 10.55 -0.36 2.78
C GLU A 11 10.25 0.92 2.01
N VAL A 12 10.64 2.07 2.56
CA VAL A 12 10.50 3.36 1.90
C VAL A 12 11.78 3.67 1.15
N ILE A 13 11.68 3.91 -0.15
CA ILE A 13 12.80 4.12 -1.07
C ILE A 13 12.71 5.54 -1.64
N GLU A 14 13.77 6.33 -1.53
CA GLU A 14 13.79 7.77 -1.83
C GLU A 14 13.57 8.09 -3.32
N SER A 15 14.29 7.41 -4.21
CA SER A 15 14.20 7.59 -5.67
C SER A 15 14.67 6.32 -6.39
N GLU A 16 14.18 6.08 -7.61
CA GLU A 16 14.65 4.97 -8.46
C GLU A 16 16.16 4.98 -8.70
N GLU A 17 16.76 6.16 -8.89
CA GLU A 17 18.18 6.28 -9.26
C GLU A 17 19.14 5.94 -8.12
N ASN A 18 18.83 6.38 -6.90
CA ASN A 18 19.69 6.15 -5.73
C ASN A 18 19.37 4.86 -4.99
N ASN A 19 18.16 4.31 -5.18
CA ASN A 19 17.65 3.08 -4.55
C ASN A 19 17.92 3.00 -3.03
N LYS A 20 17.99 4.17 -2.37
CA LYS A 20 18.35 4.31 -0.97
C LYS A 20 17.11 4.05 -0.11
N VAL A 21 17.22 3.07 0.78
CA VAL A 21 16.17 2.76 1.76
C VAL A 21 16.22 3.80 2.88
N LEU A 22 15.16 4.60 2.98
CA LEU A 22 14.98 5.63 4.02
C LEU A 22 14.55 5.02 5.36
N GLY A 23 13.82 3.93 5.32
CA GLY A 23 13.30 3.27 6.51
C GLY A 23 12.65 1.94 6.20
N ILE A 24 12.61 1.06 7.22
CA ILE A 24 11.95 -0.24 7.15
C ILE A 24 10.95 -0.30 8.31
N HIS A 25 9.70 -0.59 7.98
CA HIS A 25 8.58 -0.68 8.91
C HIS A 25 7.98 -2.08 8.84
N ARG A 26 7.54 -2.59 9.99
CA ARG A 26 6.80 -3.85 10.06
C ARG A 26 5.41 -3.56 10.57
N VAL A 27 4.41 -3.93 9.79
CA VAL A 27 2.99 -3.70 10.12
C VAL A 27 2.25 -5.02 10.27
N LEU A 28 1.29 -5.03 11.20
CA LEU A 28 0.42 -6.16 11.49
C LEU A 28 -0.84 -6.12 10.62
N ASN A 29 -1.43 -4.94 10.43
CA ASN A 29 -2.70 -4.80 9.75
C ASN A 29 -2.50 -4.24 8.35
N GLU A 30 -1.97 -3.01 8.22
CA GLU A 30 -1.85 -2.36 6.92
C GLU A 30 -0.74 -1.30 6.80
N CYS A 31 -0.32 -1.12 5.56
CA CYS A 31 0.34 0.08 5.07
C CYS A 31 -0.66 0.88 4.23
N LEU A 32 -1.00 2.08 4.68
CA LEU A 32 -1.84 3.02 3.97
C LEU A 32 -0.97 4.06 3.27
N ILE A 33 -1.18 4.30 1.98
CA ILE A 33 -0.58 5.42 1.27
C ILE A 33 -1.71 6.37 0.90
N ALA A 34 -1.79 7.50 1.60
CA ALA A 34 -2.85 8.49 1.45
C ALA A 34 -2.37 9.72 0.67
N ARG A 35 -3.26 10.38 -0.06
CA ARG A 35 -2.98 11.55 -0.92
C ARG A 35 -2.37 12.79 -0.25
N GLY A 36 -2.39 12.86 1.09
CA GLY A 36 -1.97 14.02 1.88
C GLY A 36 -3.06 15.10 2.01
N CYS A 37 -2.64 16.37 2.21
CA CYS A 37 -3.53 17.46 2.64
C CYS A 37 -4.37 18.12 1.53
N LEU A 38 -4.22 17.72 0.26
CA LEU A 38 -4.87 18.39 -0.87
C LEU A 38 -6.17 17.70 -1.27
N SER A 39 -7.17 18.49 -1.65
CA SER A 39 -8.54 18.03 -1.95
C SER A 39 -8.69 17.20 -3.24
N ALA A 40 -7.64 17.05 -4.04
CA ALA A 40 -7.65 16.22 -5.25
C ALA A 40 -7.18 14.79 -4.96
N PHE A 41 -7.61 13.84 -5.80
CA PHE A 41 -7.07 12.48 -5.80
C PHE A 41 -5.57 12.47 -6.15
N HIS A 42 -4.89 11.40 -5.77
CA HIS A 42 -3.51 11.16 -6.10
C HIS A 42 -3.37 10.01 -7.11
N LYS A 43 -2.34 10.07 -7.95
CA LYS A 43 -1.97 8.99 -8.89
C LYS A 43 -0.92 8.11 -8.24
N PHE A 44 -1.19 6.81 -8.13
CA PHE A 44 -0.24 5.82 -7.60
C PHE A 44 0.12 4.83 -8.69
N ASP A 45 1.41 4.67 -8.97
CA ASP A 45 1.89 3.62 -9.87
C ASP A 45 1.99 2.33 -9.07
N PHE A 46 1.21 1.32 -9.44
CA PHE A 46 1.11 0.07 -8.70
C PHE A 46 1.78 -1.06 -9.46
N TYR A 47 2.83 -1.61 -8.85
CA TYR A 47 3.64 -2.68 -9.41
C TYR A 47 3.48 -3.95 -8.59
N VAL A 48 3.50 -5.08 -9.27
CA VAL A 48 3.54 -6.42 -8.67
C VAL A 48 4.67 -7.17 -9.32
N ASP A 49 5.59 -7.70 -8.51
CA ASP A 49 6.77 -8.44 -8.95
C ASP A 49 7.59 -7.69 -10.03
N GLY A 50 7.71 -6.36 -9.85
CA GLY A 50 8.46 -5.47 -10.75
C GLY A 50 7.73 -5.07 -12.02
N GLN A 51 6.51 -5.57 -12.27
CA GLN A 51 5.71 -5.20 -13.44
C GLN A 51 4.64 -4.17 -13.08
N LEU A 52 4.52 -3.11 -13.88
CA LEU A 52 3.45 -2.12 -13.72
C LEU A 52 2.11 -2.79 -14.04
N MET A 53 1.29 -3.01 -13.02
CA MET A 53 -0.02 -3.64 -13.18
C MET A 53 -1.08 -2.60 -13.54
N THR A 54 -1.12 -1.49 -12.80
CA THR A 54 -2.09 -0.42 -13.03
C THR A 54 -1.66 0.89 -12.38
N GLN A 55 -2.38 1.96 -12.71
CA GLN A 55 -2.26 3.24 -12.05
C GLN A 55 -3.55 3.55 -11.30
N TYR A 56 -3.47 3.65 -9.98
CA TYR A 56 -4.63 4.02 -9.16
C TYR A 56 -4.80 5.54 -9.14
N GLN A 57 -6.04 5.99 -9.22
CA GLN A 57 -6.43 7.39 -9.05
C GLN A 57 -7.41 7.43 -7.90
N ALA A 58 -6.91 7.70 -6.70
CA ALA A 58 -7.66 7.45 -5.47
C ALA A 58 -7.24 8.43 -4.37
N ASP A 59 -8.04 8.50 -3.31
CA ASP A 59 -7.67 9.22 -2.10
C ASP A 59 -6.56 8.50 -1.33
N GLY A 60 -6.41 7.20 -1.54
CA GLY A 60 -5.30 6.42 -1.04
C GLY A 60 -5.34 4.97 -1.50
N LEU A 61 -4.32 4.23 -1.13
CA LEU A 61 -4.18 2.80 -1.38
C LEU A 61 -3.82 2.09 -0.08
N ILE A 62 -4.60 1.09 0.31
CA ILE A 62 -4.37 0.27 1.50
C ILE A 62 -3.77 -1.06 1.05
N ILE A 63 -2.63 -1.43 1.61
CA ILE A 63 -2.01 -2.73 1.44
C ILE A 63 -2.06 -3.44 2.79
N ALA A 64 -2.91 -4.45 2.91
CA ALA A 64 -3.26 -5.08 4.18
C ALA A 64 -2.90 -6.57 4.23
N THR A 65 -2.65 -7.06 5.44
CA THR A 65 -2.59 -8.49 5.74
C THR A 65 -3.99 -9.10 5.80
N PRO A 66 -4.13 -10.43 5.79
CA PRO A 66 -5.40 -11.10 6.02
C PRO A 66 -6.02 -10.73 7.38
N SER A 67 -5.19 -10.48 8.41
CA SER A 67 -5.68 -9.99 9.70
C SER A 67 -6.19 -8.54 9.61
N GLY A 68 -5.49 -7.69 8.87
CA GLY A 68 -5.90 -6.31 8.55
C GLY A 68 -7.09 -6.20 7.60
N SER A 69 -7.55 -7.30 7.00
CA SER A 69 -8.74 -7.31 6.14
C SER A 69 -10.01 -6.85 6.85
N SER A 70 -10.06 -7.02 8.18
CA SER A 70 -11.16 -6.58 9.05
C SER A 70 -11.04 -5.14 9.55
N ALA A 71 -9.90 -4.48 9.30
CA ALA A 71 -9.60 -3.12 9.74
C ALA A 71 -10.00 -2.10 8.65
N TYR A 72 -9.12 -1.18 8.31
CA TYR A 72 -9.46 -0.09 7.38
C TYR A 72 -9.78 -0.58 5.97
N SER A 73 -9.16 -1.69 5.54
CA SER A 73 -9.45 -2.34 4.27
C SER A 73 -10.95 -2.71 4.14
N MET A 74 -11.59 -3.21 5.19
CA MET A 74 -13.02 -3.52 5.19
C MET A 74 -13.88 -2.27 4.95
N ALA A 75 -13.57 -1.18 5.66
CA ALA A 75 -14.30 0.07 5.54
C ALA A 75 -14.15 0.73 4.16
N ALA A 76 -13.02 0.51 3.48
CA ALA A 76 -12.78 0.96 2.12
C ALA A 76 -13.38 0.05 1.03
N GLY A 77 -14.14 -0.98 1.40
CA GLY A 77 -14.80 -1.90 0.47
C GLY A 77 -13.98 -3.14 0.11
N GLY A 78 -12.90 -3.43 0.83
CA GLY A 78 -12.15 -4.67 0.74
C GLY A 78 -12.93 -5.89 1.25
N SER A 79 -12.43 -7.09 0.92
CA SER A 79 -13.06 -8.34 1.35
C SER A 79 -12.54 -8.78 2.72
N LEU A 80 -13.42 -9.38 3.53
CA LEU A 80 -13.02 -10.04 4.77
C LEU A 80 -12.32 -11.37 4.44
N VAL A 81 -11.11 -11.56 4.96
CA VAL A 81 -10.31 -12.76 4.69
C VAL A 81 -9.92 -13.42 6.00
N ALA A 82 -9.99 -14.75 6.04
CA ALA A 82 -9.59 -15.51 7.23
C ALA A 82 -8.07 -15.36 7.49
N PRO A 83 -7.62 -15.18 8.75
CA PRO A 83 -6.22 -14.90 9.06
C PRO A 83 -5.20 -15.95 8.61
N ASN A 84 -5.65 -17.18 8.36
CA ASN A 84 -4.82 -18.31 7.92
C ASN A 84 -4.61 -18.37 6.40
N VAL A 85 -5.28 -17.53 5.62
CA VAL A 85 -5.13 -17.48 4.15
C VAL A 85 -3.87 -16.67 3.81
N PRO A 86 -2.86 -17.25 3.14
CA PRO A 86 -1.63 -16.54 2.81
C PRO A 86 -1.84 -15.60 1.61
N CYS A 87 -2.28 -14.37 1.87
CA CYS A 87 -2.46 -13.36 0.83
C CYS A 87 -2.10 -11.94 1.31
N ILE A 88 -2.01 -11.03 0.35
CA ILE A 88 -1.93 -9.58 0.54
C ILE A 88 -3.19 -8.98 -0.08
N LEU A 89 -3.86 -8.09 0.64
CA LEU A 89 -5.02 -7.36 0.14
C LEU A 89 -4.60 -5.97 -0.33
N VAL A 90 -5.12 -5.53 -1.46
CA VAL A 90 -4.91 -4.18 -2.00
C VAL A 90 -6.28 -3.53 -2.17
N THR A 91 -6.55 -2.46 -1.44
CA THR A 91 -7.86 -1.80 -1.43
C THR A 91 -7.68 -0.31 -1.69
N PRO A 92 -8.12 0.21 -2.84
CA PRO A 92 -8.11 1.65 -3.09
C PRO A 92 -9.20 2.35 -2.27
N ILE A 93 -8.92 3.55 -1.77
CA ILE A 93 -9.88 4.40 -1.05
C ILE A 93 -10.47 5.40 -2.02
N ALA A 94 -11.80 5.39 -2.16
CA ALA A 94 -12.54 6.28 -3.07
C ALA A 94 -11.90 6.39 -4.47
N PRO A 95 -11.71 5.26 -5.18
CA PRO A 95 -11.12 5.29 -6.51
C PRO A 95 -12.00 6.04 -7.50
N HIS A 96 -11.37 6.84 -8.37
CA HIS A 96 -12.04 7.57 -9.44
C HIS A 96 -12.20 6.74 -10.72
N GLY A 97 -11.48 5.63 -10.87
CA GLY A 97 -11.61 4.72 -12.00
C GLY A 97 -12.72 3.69 -11.81
N LEU A 98 -13.56 3.48 -12.84
CA LEU A 98 -14.69 2.53 -12.83
C LEU A 98 -14.27 1.05 -12.62
N SER A 99 -13.01 0.72 -12.87
CA SER A 99 -12.44 -0.63 -12.79
C SER A 99 -11.45 -0.83 -11.65
N GLN A 100 -11.22 0.19 -10.81
CA GLN A 100 -10.26 0.13 -9.71
C GLN A 100 -10.87 -0.57 -8.49
N ARG A 101 -10.95 -1.90 -8.56
CA ARG A 101 -11.51 -2.76 -7.52
C ARG A 101 -10.42 -3.23 -6.54
N PRO A 102 -10.81 -3.64 -5.33
CA PRO A 102 -9.91 -4.34 -4.42
C PRO A 102 -9.36 -5.62 -5.06
N LEU A 103 -8.09 -5.92 -4.79
CA LEU A 103 -7.37 -7.10 -5.29
C LEU A 103 -6.88 -7.95 -4.11
N ILE A 104 -6.81 -9.25 -4.32
CA ILE A 104 -6.16 -10.19 -3.41
C ILE A 104 -5.02 -10.84 -4.18
N LEU A 105 -3.81 -10.69 -3.66
CA LEU A 105 -2.58 -11.17 -4.27
C LEU A 105 -1.94 -12.26 -3.39
N PRO A 106 -1.14 -13.18 -3.96
CA PRO A 106 -0.43 -14.18 -3.17
C PRO A 106 0.51 -13.54 -2.14
N ALA A 107 0.68 -14.16 -0.96
CA ALA A 107 1.58 -13.63 0.07
C ALA A 107 3.05 -13.49 -0.37
N GLY A 108 3.49 -14.27 -1.37
CA GLY A 108 4.84 -14.19 -1.93
C GLY A 108 5.06 -13.05 -2.91
N ALA A 109 4.01 -12.32 -3.29
CA ALA A 109 4.12 -11.20 -4.22
C ALA A 109 4.89 -10.02 -3.58
N THR A 110 5.73 -9.38 -4.37
CA THR A 110 6.36 -8.11 -4.01
C THR A 110 5.56 -6.97 -4.60
N ILE A 111 5.00 -6.14 -3.72
CA ILE A 111 4.19 -5.00 -4.12
C ILE A 111 5.06 -3.76 -4.08
N GLU A 112 5.00 -2.92 -5.11
CA GLU A 112 5.60 -1.59 -5.04
C GLU A 112 4.57 -0.53 -5.41
N VAL A 113 4.53 0.54 -4.62
CA VAL A 113 3.70 1.70 -4.89
C VAL A 113 4.63 2.89 -5.12
N GLY A 114 4.66 3.36 -6.37
CA GLY A 114 5.46 4.50 -6.78
C GLY A 114 4.68 5.80 -6.77
N ILE A 115 5.38 6.87 -6.39
CA ILE A 115 4.88 8.24 -6.47
C ILE A 115 5.39 8.85 -7.77
N PRO A 116 4.53 9.20 -8.74
CA PRO A 116 4.95 9.78 -10.00
C PRO A 116 5.76 11.08 -9.79
N THR A 117 6.76 11.32 -10.63
CA THR A 117 7.60 12.53 -10.56
C THR A 117 6.83 13.81 -10.85
N ASP A 118 5.82 13.73 -11.72
CA ASP A 118 4.88 14.82 -12.03
C ASP A 118 3.71 14.93 -11.03
N SER A 119 3.84 14.29 -9.86
CA SER A 119 2.76 14.35 -8.87
C SER A 119 2.67 15.74 -8.24
N ARG A 120 1.47 16.31 -8.19
CA ARG A 120 1.24 17.65 -7.63
C ARG A 120 1.19 17.69 -6.11
N THR A 121 1.04 16.53 -5.46
CA THR A 121 0.87 16.41 -4.01
C THR A 121 1.93 15.48 -3.44
N LEU A 122 2.24 15.64 -2.16
CA LEU A 122 3.14 14.75 -1.43
C LEU A 122 2.27 13.80 -0.60
N PRO A 123 2.17 12.51 -0.99
CA PRO A 123 1.38 11.54 -0.26
C PRO A 123 2.08 11.15 1.04
N ILE A 124 1.31 10.57 1.96
CA ILE A 124 1.79 10.12 3.26
C ILE A 124 1.63 8.62 3.34
N ALA A 125 2.73 7.91 3.62
CA ALA A 125 2.70 6.51 4.02
C ALA A 125 2.45 6.41 5.52
N SER A 126 1.43 5.68 5.91
CA SER A 126 1.03 5.38 7.28
C SER A 126 1.17 3.88 7.54
N PHE A 127 1.84 3.53 8.63
CA PHE A 127 2.11 2.16 9.04
C PHE A 127 1.33 1.84 10.31
N ASP A 128 0.35 0.91 10.23
CA ASP A 128 -0.60 0.58 11.30
C ASP A 128 -1.28 1.80 11.97
N GLY A 129 -1.40 2.92 11.25
CA GLY A 129 -1.98 4.16 11.77
C GLY A 129 -1.13 4.90 12.81
N ALA A 130 0.09 4.42 13.11
CA ALA A 130 0.93 4.96 14.18
C ALA A 130 2.12 5.78 13.65
N THR A 131 2.79 5.31 12.59
CA THR A 131 3.96 5.97 12.02
C THR A 131 3.62 6.53 10.65
N ASN A 132 3.86 7.83 10.45
CA ASN A 132 3.58 8.53 9.20
C ASN A 132 4.87 9.08 8.60
N ILE A 133 5.07 8.84 7.30
CA ILE A 133 6.20 9.34 6.53
C ILE A 133 5.67 10.05 5.29
N VAL A 134 6.10 11.29 5.08
CA VAL A 134 5.81 12.01 3.83
C VAL A 134 6.70 11.42 2.74
N LEU A 135 6.10 11.01 1.62
CA LEU A 135 6.80 10.47 0.46
C LEU A 135 7.10 11.61 -0.52
N ASP A 136 8.32 11.63 -1.04
CA ASP A 136 8.70 12.58 -2.09
C ASP A 136 8.35 12.02 -3.48
N ARG A 137 8.45 12.89 -4.48
CA ARG A 137 8.23 12.55 -5.89
C ARG A 137 9.30 11.59 -6.36
N GLY A 138 8.91 10.53 -7.07
CA GLY A 138 9.83 9.47 -7.51
C GLY A 138 10.17 8.44 -6.42
N SER A 139 9.75 8.66 -5.17
CA SER A 139 9.87 7.66 -4.11
C SER A 139 8.96 6.46 -4.36
N ARG A 140 9.31 5.34 -3.74
CA ARG A 140 8.52 4.11 -3.77
C ARG A 140 8.39 3.49 -2.39
N VAL A 141 7.27 2.85 -2.13
CA VAL A 141 7.09 1.97 -0.97
C VAL A 141 7.05 0.54 -1.49
N ARG A 142 8.02 -0.28 -1.11
CA ARG A 142 8.06 -1.71 -1.39
C ARG A 142 7.47 -2.48 -0.22
N ILE A 143 6.52 -3.36 -0.47
CA ILE A 143 5.81 -4.14 0.54
C ILE A 143 5.95 -5.64 0.22
N THR A 144 6.41 -6.40 1.19
CA THR A 144 6.54 -7.86 1.13
C THR A 144 6.01 -8.50 2.41
N THR A 145 5.57 -9.75 2.34
CA THR A 145 5.21 -10.51 3.55
C THR A 145 6.48 -10.91 4.31
N SER A 146 6.47 -10.78 5.64
CA SER A 146 7.55 -11.13 6.57
C SER A 146 7.22 -12.30 7.47
#